data_AF-A0A7S3FPW9-F1
#
_entry.id   AF-A0A7S3FPW9-F1
#
_cell.length_a   1.000
_cell.length_b   1.000
_cell.length_c   1.000
_cell.angle_alpha   90.00
_cell.angle_beta   90.00
_cell.angle_gamma   90.00
#
_symmetry.space_group_name_H-M   'P 1'
#
loop_
_entity.id
_entity.type
_entity.pdbx_description
1 polymer ?
#
loop_
_entity_poly.entity_id
_entity_poly.type
_entity_poly.pdbx_seq_one_letter_code
_entity_poly.pdbx_strand_id
1 'polypeptide(L)'
;GLSTYEQDWLWPQFLGTTELLEDANLGSAWLLQMGAAASAHGLGIQYCMPFPRHLMQSVEISAVTQARASNDYGPRDRKWQWRIGRSSILVDALGLAPSKDGVYTTAVQPGGSQGHFVELRPELELIVAVLSTGPVQIADGVGFSDAGLISRACSEDGLILGPSRAATAMDFTLIGEAFGGGGGEIRASSRPEVWAAHSEVGAEVWIHVLAADLQQPTVVELRDLLNVPNDGPFWDSDWEGEEDFAYVAYRAAAFDPAGATIVELGRDGLELDDASGPLGHEL
;
A
#
# COMPACT_ATOMS: atom_id res chain seq x y z
N GLY A 1 14.46 -14.66 -8.09
CA GLY A 1 14.94 -14.33 -6.74
C GLY A 1 15.15 -12.83 -6.64
N LEU A 2 14.98 -12.25 -5.46
CA LEU A 2 15.15 -10.80 -5.23
C LEU A 2 16.62 -10.46 -5.00
N SER A 3 17.15 -9.47 -5.73
CA SER A 3 18.47 -8.88 -5.48
C SER A 3 18.28 -7.38 -5.27
N THR A 4 18.32 -6.97 -4.01
CA THR A 4 18.06 -5.59 -3.59
C THR A 4 18.94 -5.23 -2.40
N TYR A 5 19.25 -3.95 -2.27
CA TYR A 5 19.81 -3.37 -1.06
C TYR A 5 18.68 -2.69 -0.29
N GLU A 6 18.43 -3.12 0.94
CA GLU A 6 17.50 -2.40 1.81
C GLU A 6 18.29 -1.46 2.71
N GLN A 7 18.01 -0.16 2.59
CA GLN A 7 18.44 0.80 3.60
C GLN A 7 17.42 0.74 4.75
N ASP A 8 17.74 -0.09 5.72
CA ASP A 8 16.90 -0.33 6.89
C ASP A 8 16.89 0.89 7.83
N TRP A 9 15.77 1.12 8.51
CA TRP A 9 15.62 2.16 9.54
C TRP A 9 16.14 3.53 9.07
N LEU A 10 15.61 4.05 7.96
CA LEU A 10 16.10 5.29 7.37
C LEU A 10 15.80 6.53 8.24
N TRP A 11 14.57 6.68 8.76
CA TRP A 11 14.25 7.82 9.63
C TRP A 11 15.00 7.81 10.97
N PRO A 12 15.16 6.67 11.69
CA PRO A 12 15.93 6.64 12.93
C PRO A 12 17.40 6.95 12.69
N GLN A 13 18.00 6.44 11.61
CA GLN A 13 19.39 6.74 11.28
C GLN A 13 19.58 8.23 10.97
N PHE A 14 18.64 8.83 10.24
CA PHE A 14 18.69 10.27 9.96
C PHE A 14 18.62 11.11 11.25
N LEU A 15 17.65 10.83 12.13
CA LEU A 15 17.50 11.57 13.38
C LEU A 15 18.59 11.24 14.42
N GLY A 16 19.17 10.05 14.35
CA GLY A 16 20.22 9.59 15.26
C GLY A 16 21.63 10.07 14.89
N THR A 17 21.81 10.69 13.73
CA THR A 17 23.11 11.20 13.26
C THR A 17 23.09 12.73 13.29
N THR A 18 23.69 13.33 14.31
CA THR A 18 23.66 14.78 14.54
C THR A 18 24.10 15.59 13.31
N GLU A 19 25.13 15.13 12.60
CA GLU A 19 25.67 15.81 11.42
C GLU A 19 24.62 15.92 10.29
N LEU A 20 23.72 14.95 10.16
CA LEU A 20 22.60 15.01 9.19
C LEU A 20 21.53 16.04 9.57
N LEU A 21 21.53 16.51 10.81
CA LEU A 21 20.60 17.52 11.32
C LEU A 21 21.19 18.94 11.29
N GLU A 22 22.52 19.05 11.21
CA GLU A 22 23.24 20.34 11.24
C GLU A 22 23.72 20.80 9.85
N ASP A 23 23.79 19.90 8.88
CA ASP A 23 24.16 20.20 7.50
C ASP A 23 22.98 20.00 6.52
N ALA A 24 22.59 21.07 5.85
CA ALA A 24 21.46 21.08 4.91
C ALA A 24 21.67 20.21 3.66
N ASN A 25 22.90 19.82 3.34
CA ASN A 25 23.26 19.05 2.15
C ASN A 25 23.70 17.62 2.47
N LEU A 26 24.10 17.33 3.70
CA LEU A 26 24.66 16.01 4.03
C LEU A 26 23.63 14.88 3.83
N GLY A 27 22.36 15.15 4.13
CA GLY A 27 21.26 14.21 3.89
C GLY A 27 21.09 13.81 2.42
N SER A 28 21.07 14.79 1.50
CA SER A 28 20.97 14.51 0.07
C SER A 28 22.25 13.86 -0.46
N ALA A 29 23.42 14.33 -0.03
CA ALA A 29 24.71 13.74 -0.39
C ALA A 29 24.80 12.27 0.02
N TRP A 30 24.35 11.91 1.22
CA TRP A 30 24.30 10.52 1.70
C TRP A 30 23.43 9.63 0.80
N LEU A 31 22.20 10.05 0.51
CA LEU A 31 21.27 9.28 -0.32
C LEU A 31 21.75 9.15 -1.77
N LEU A 32 22.28 10.23 -2.36
CA LEU A 32 22.83 10.23 -3.71
C LEU A 32 24.05 9.31 -3.84
N GLN A 33 24.95 9.32 -2.85
CA GLN A 33 26.13 8.44 -2.85
C GLN A 33 25.74 6.95 -2.71
N MET A 34 24.77 6.65 -1.84
CA MET A 34 24.20 5.31 -1.71
C MET A 34 23.59 4.84 -3.04
N GLY A 35 22.82 5.72 -3.69
CA GLY A 35 22.25 5.50 -5.02
C GLY A 35 23.28 5.21 -6.11
N ALA A 36 24.35 6.01 -6.15
CA ALA A 36 25.44 5.84 -7.11
C ALA A 36 26.16 4.50 -6.90
N ALA A 37 26.41 4.11 -5.65
CA ALA A 37 27.02 2.83 -5.32
C ALA A 37 26.13 1.65 -5.75
N ALA A 38 24.83 1.68 -5.41
CA ALA A 38 23.89 0.63 -5.81
C ALA A 38 23.82 0.49 -7.34
N SER A 39 23.73 1.62 -8.05
CA SER A 39 23.73 1.66 -9.53
C SER A 39 25.01 1.03 -10.11
N ALA A 40 26.18 1.36 -9.56
CA ALA A 40 27.47 0.79 -10.00
C ALA A 40 27.56 -0.73 -9.80
N HIS A 41 26.75 -1.29 -8.89
CA HIS A 41 26.66 -2.72 -8.62
C HIS A 41 25.43 -3.40 -9.24
N GLY A 42 24.61 -2.68 -10.01
CA GLY A 42 23.40 -3.22 -10.61
C GLY A 42 22.34 -3.65 -9.58
N LEU A 43 22.29 -2.98 -8.43
CA LEU A 43 21.34 -3.25 -7.35
C LEU A 43 20.23 -2.20 -7.33
N GLY A 44 18.98 -2.67 -7.15
CA GLY A 44 17.89 -1.82 -6.70
C GLY A 44 18.00 -1.51 -5.20
N ILE A 45 17.37 -0.43 -4.77
CA ILE A 45 17.28 0.02 -3.37
C ILE A 45 15.83 -0.01 -2.91
N GLN A 46 15.62 -0.59 -1.73
CA GLN A 46 14.43 -0.37 -0.90
C GLN A 46 14.75 0.64 0.20
N TYR A 47 13.94 1.69 0.31
CA TYR A 47 13.95 2.53 1.51
C TYR A 47 13.00 1.98 2.58
N CYS A 48 13.53 1.64 3.75
CA CYS A 48 12.75 1.21 4.90
C CYS A 48 12.46 2.39 5.84
N MET A 49 11.19 2.55 6.21
CA MET A 49 10.68 3.63 7.04
C MET A 49 11.24 5.02 6.66
N PRO A 50 11.08 5.46 5.39
CA PRO A 50 11.52 6.77 4.97
C PRO A 50 10.62 7.88 5.55
N PHE A 51 11.19 9.06 5.76
CA PHE A 51 10.38 10.27 5.83
C PHE A 51 9.91 10.68 4.42
N PRO A 52 8.84 11.48 4.30
CA PRO A 52 8.42 12.04 3.01
C PRO A 52 9.55 12.73 2.25
N ARG A 53 10.45 13.45 2.94
CA ARG A 53 11.61 14.09 2.29
C ARG A 53 12.61 13.09 1.67
N HIS A 54 12.76 11.89 2.25
CA HIS A 54 13.61 10.85 1.68
C HIS A 54 12.96 10.26 0.43
N LEU A 55 11.63 10.07 0.45
CA LEU A 55 10.85 9.69 -0.71
C LEU A 55 10.99 10.73 -1.83
N MET A 56 10.85 12.03 -1.53
CA MET A 56 11.03 13.08 -2.53
C MET A 56 12.44 13.08 -3.14
N GLN A 57 13.49 12.80 -2.37
CA GLN A 57 14.87 12.70 -2.90
C GLN A 57 15.06 11.52 -3.86
N SER A 58 14.24 10.46 -3.75
CA SER A 58 14.35 9.27 -4.60
C SER A 58 14.16 9.55 -6.10
N VAL A 59 13.50 10.64 -6.46
CA VAL A 59 13.29 11.04 -7.87
C VAL A 59 14.60 11.32 -8.60
N GLU A 60 15.69 11.61 -7.87
CA GLU A 60 17.04 11.79 -8.42
C GLU A 60 17.88 10.50 -8.35
N ILE A 61 17.34 9.41 -7.82
CA ILE A 61 18.07 8.19 -7.51
C ILE A 61 17.38 7.00 -8.18
N SER A 62 17.68 6.77 -9.46
CA SER A 62 17.10 5.67 -10.25
C SER A 62 17.29 4.27 -9.67
N ALA A 63 18.28 4.06 -8.79
CA ALA A 63 18.45 2.81 -8.08
C ALA A 63 17.35 2.56 -7.04
N VAL A 64 16.68 3.59 -6.52
CA VAL A 64 15.56 3.42 -5.59
C VAL A 64 14.33 3.04 -6.41
N THR A 65 13.88 1.80 -6.22
CA THR A 65 12.74 1.25 -6.97
C THR A 65 11.53 0.99 -6.08
N GLN A 66 11.72 1.01 -4.76
CA GLN A 66 10.66 0.67 -3.81
C GLN A 66 10.88 1.32 -2.45
N ALA A 67 9.79 1.50 -1.70
CA ALA A 67 9.85 2.02 -0.34
C ALA A 67 8.77 1.38 0.55
N ARG A 68 9.12 1.15 1.81
CA ARG A 68 8.21 0.61 2.81
C ARG A 68 7.10 1.62 3.11
N ALA A 69 5.86 1.17 2.95
CA ALA A 69 4.63 1.91 3.21
C ALA A 69 3.98 1.55 4.57
N SER A 70 4.45 0.48 5.20
CA SER A 70 4.07 0.02 6.53
C SER A 70 5.12 0.38 7.60
N ASN A 71 4.81 0.05 8.85
CA ASN A 71 5.80 -0.07 9.92
C ASN A 71 6.43 -1.48 9.90
N ASP A 72 7.41 -1.75 10.78
CA ASP A 72 8.06 -3.06 10.89
C ASP A 72 7.04 -4.17 11.20
N TYR A 73 7.16 -5.28 10.46
CA TYR A 73 6.40 -6.49 10.70
C TYR A 73 6.93 -7.21 11.93
N GLY A 74 6.09 -7.28 12.95
CA GLY A 74 6.44 -7.91 14.21
C GLY A 74 5.39 -7.75 15.30
N PRO A 75 5.65 -8.32 16.49
CA PRO A 75 4.67 -8.43 17.56
C PRO A 75 4.16 -7.10 18.11
N ARG A 76 4.91 -6.00 17.94
CA ARG A 76 4.55 -4.67 18.47
C ARG A 76 3.48 -3.97 17.64
N ASP A 77 3.59 -4.02 16.31
CA ASP A 77 2.79 -3.18 15.40
C ASP A 77 1.76 -3.95 14.58
N ARG A 78 1.67 -5.29 14.77
CA ARG A 78 0.88 -6.24 13.96
C ARG A 78 -0.53 -5.79 13.56
N LYS A 79 -1.28 -5.19 14.49
CA LYS A 79 -2.70 -4.88 14.29
C LYS A 79 -2.93 -3.87 13.16
N TRP A 80 -1.95 -3.00 12.92
CA TRP A 80 -2.06 -1.92 11.95
C TRP A 80 -1.05 -2.05 10.81
N GLN A 81 -0.16 -3.04 10.89
CA GLN A 81 1.00 -3.13 10.02
C GLN A 81 0.61 -3.32 8.55
N TRP A 82 -0.47 -4.07 8.29
CA TRP A 82 -1.04 -4.23 6.96
C TRP A 82 -1.58 -2.94 6.36
N ARG A 83 -1.91 -1.91 7.16
CA ARG A 83 -2.60 -0.71 6.68
C ARG A 83 -1.67 0.23 5.91
N ILE A 84 -1.36 -0.13 4.66
CA ILE A 84 -0.44 0.62 3.80
C ILE A 84 -1.13 1.63 2.88
N GLY A 85 -2.45 1.58 2.73
CA GLY A 85 -3.17 2.29 1.66
C GLY A 85 -2.90 3.79 1.60
N ARG A 86 -2.73 4.46 2.75
CA ARG A 86 -2.44 5.90 2.82
C ARG A 86 -1.00 6.22 2.41
N SER A 87 -0.03 5.53 3.00
CA SER A 87 1.39 5.72 2.67
C SER A 87 1.69 5.35 1.22
N SER A 88 0.99 4.34 0.70
CA SER A 88 1.14 3.87 -0.68
C SER A 88 0.79 4.94 -1.71
N ILE A 89 -0.08 5.91 -1.38
CA ILE A 89 -0.40 7.04 -2.26
C ILE A 89 0.87 7.81 -2.65
N LEU A 90 1.67 8.20 -1.66
CA LEU A 90 2.88 8.98 -1.91
C LEU A 90 3.96 8.15 -2.60
N VAL A 91 4.11 6.88 -2.20
CA VAL A 91 5.15 6.00 -2.76
C VAL A 91 4.86 5.67 -4.23
N ASP A 92 3.63 5.26 -4.55
CA ASP A 92 3.15 4.99 -5.91
C ASP A 92 3.21 6.24 -6.80
N ALA A 93 2.81 7.40 -6.28
CA ALA A 93 2.86 8.67 -7.02
C ALA A 93 4.28 9.11 -7.41
N LEU A 94 5.30 8.64 -6.71
CA LEU A 94 6.71 8.89 -7.03
C LEU A 94 7.29 7.85 -8.00
N GLY A 95 6.47 6.91 -8.50
CA GLY A 95 6.89 5.83 -9.38
C GLY A 95 7.69 4.73 -8.67
N LEU A 96 7.61 4.67 -7.34
CA LEU A 96 8.21 3.61 -6.53
C LEU A 96 7.16 2.56 -6.20
N ALA A 97 7.57 1.31 -6.01
CA ALA A 97 6.69 0.26 -5.51
C ALA A 97 6.54 0.35 -3.98
N PRO A 98 5.32 0.56 -3.44
CA PRO A 98 5.06 0.41 -2.01
C PRO A 98 5.37 -1.00 -1.52
N SER A 99 5.99 -1.12 -0.34
CA SER A 99 6.25 -2.42 0.30
C SER A 99 5.55 -2.51 1.65
N LYS A 100 4.93 -3.66 1.91
CA LYS A 100 4.32 -3.99 3.20
C LYS A 100 5.32 -4.50 4.23
N ASP A 101 6.56 -4.86 3.89
CA ASP A 101 7.46 -5.69 4.73
C ASP A 101 7.10 -7.19 4.71
N GLY A 102 7.80 -7.98 5.54
CA GLY A 102 7.61 -9.41 5.75
C GLY A 102 6.18 -9.85 6.01
N VAL A 103 5.89 -11.09 5.62
CA VAL A 103 4.61 -11.77 5.82
C VAL A 103 4.85 -13.16 6.39
N TYR A 104 4.08 -13.52 7.42
CA TYR A 104 3.90 -14.91 7.82
C TYR A 104 2.70 -15.52 7.08
N THR A 105 2.92 -16.70 6.49
CA THR A 105 1.92 -17.46 5.74
C THR A 105 1.27 -18.56 6.58
N THR A 106 1.83 -18.88 7.74
CA THR A 106 1.15 -19.70 8.76
C THR A 106 0.93 -18.93 10.04
N ALA A 107 -0.14 -19.29 10.76
CA ALA A 107 -0.52 -18.64 12.00
C ALA A 107 0.53 -18.83 13.10
N VAL A 108 1.20 -19.98 13.18
CA VAL A 108 2.18 -20.29 14.22
C VAL A 108 3.55 -20.49 13.59
N GLN A 109 4.50 -19.63 13.94
CA GLN A 109 5.85 -19.63 13.37
C GLN A 109 6.89 -20.18 14.34
N PRO A 110 7.13 -21.50 14.36
CA PRO A 110 8.22 -22.07 15.14
C PRO A 110 9.56 -21.60 14.56
N GLY A 111 10.29 -20.79 15.33
CA GLY A 111 11.63 -20.35 14.94
C GLY A 111 11.68 -19.21 13.91
N GLY A 112 10.58 -18.49 13.69
CA GLY A 112 10.62 -17.21 12.97
C GLY A 112 11.52 -16.19 13.68
N SER A 113 11.98 -15.16 12.96
CA SER A 113 12.90 -14.13 13.47
C SER A 113 12.35 -13.39 14.71
N GLN A 114 11.04 -13.42 14.91
CA GLN A 114 10.32 -12.76 16.00
C GLN A 114 9.84 -13.73 17.11
N GLY A 115 10.30 -14.99 17.12
CA GLY A 115 10.01 -15.96 18.19
C GLY A 115 8.61 -16.58 18.12
N HIS A 116 7.98 -16.83 19.27
CA HIS A 116 6.69 -17.55 19.41
C HIS A 116 5.50 -16.62 19.12
N PHE A 117 5.48 -16.02 17.95
CA PHE A 117 4.42 -15.12 17.51
C PHE A 117 3.26 -15.90 16.84
N VAL A 118 2.04 -15.35 16.97
CA VAL A 118 0.85 -15.84 16.27
C VAL A 118 0.34 -14.77 15.30
N GLU A 119 0.37 -15.08 14.00
CA GLU A 119 -0.29 -14.33 12.94
C GLU A 119 -1.76 -14.74 12.87
N LEU A 120 -2.66 -13.77 12.97
CA LEU A 120 -4.10 -14.02 13.01
C LEU A 120 -4.71 -14.07 11.62
N ARG A 121 -4.13 -13.38 10.64
CA ARG A 121 -4.69 -13.20 9.31
C ARG A 121 -3.61 -13.33 8.21
N PRO A 122 -2.93 -14.49 8.08
CA PRO A 122 -1.90 -14.70 7.05
C PRO A 122 -2.35 -14.35 5.63
N GLU A 123 -3.62 -14.58 5.31
CA GLU A 123 -4.16 -14.28 3.98
C GLU A 123 -4.33 -12.77 3.74
N LEU A 124 -4.68 -12.00 4.77
CA LEU A 124 -4.75 -10.54 4.68
C LEU A 124 -3.34 -9.95 4.51
N GLU A 125 -2.38 -10.47 5.27
CA GLU A 125 -0.99 -10.05 5.18
C GLU A 125 -0.42 -10.31 3.78
N LEU A 126 -0.69 -11.50 3.21
CA LEU A 126 -0.23 -11.87 1.87
C LEU A 126 -0.92 -11.07 0.77
N ILE A 127 -2.25 -10.92 0.81
CA ILE A 127 -2.97 -10.16 -0.24
C ILE A 127 -2.51 -8.69 -0.25
N VAL A 128 -2.28 -8.09 0.92
CA VAL A 128 -1.72 -6.74 1.01
C VAL A 128 -0.31 -6.67 0.44
N ALA A 129 0.55 -7.65 0.71
CA ALA A 129 1.89 -7.69 0.11
C ALA A 129 1.82 -7.76 -1.43
N VAL A 130 0.93 -8.58 -1.99
CA VAL A 130 0.72 -8.67 -3.45
C VAL A 130 0.19 -7.35 -4.02
N LEU A 131 -0.84 -6.78 -3.38
CA LEU A 131 -1.46 -5.53 -3.81
C LEU A 131 -0.55 -4.30 -3.65
N SER A 132 0.55 -4.42 -2.90
CA SER A 132 1.50 -3.33 -2.70
C SER A 132 2.37 -3.04 -3.92
N THR A 133 2.50 -3.98 -4.88
CA THR A 133 3.46 -3.97 -6.02
C THR A 133 4.94 -4.05 -5.65
N GLY A 134 5.28 -3.86 -4.37
CA GLY A 134 6.61 -4.13 -3.85
C GLY A 134 6.88 -5.62 -3.66
N PRO A 135 7.97 -5.95 -2.93
CA PRO A 135 8.35 -7.33 -2.72
C PRO A 135 7.35 -8.08 -1.83
N VAL A 136 7.04 -9.32 -2.23
CA VAL A 136 6.35 -10.29 -1.36
C VAL A 136 7.40 -11.03 -0.54
N GLN A 137 7.66 -10.55 0.68
CA GLN A 137 8.74 -11.05 1.53
C GLN A 137 8.22 -12.13 2.49
N ILE A 138 8.37 -13.40 2.10
CA ILE A 138 8.00 -14.52 2.97
C ILE A 138 8.98 -14.60 4.14
N ALA A 139 8.48 -14.36 5.35
CA ALA A 139 9.29 -14.27 6.57
C ALA A 139 9.20 -15.53 7.43
N ASP A 140 8.44 -16.54 7.00
CA ASP A 140 8.23 -17.77 7.76
C ASP A 140 9.55 -18.43 8.18
N GLY A 141 9.48 -19.20 9.27
CA GLY A 141 10.56 -20.11 9.62
C GLY A 141 10.86 -21.08 8.46
N VAL A 142 12.14 -21.43 8.27
CA VAL A 142 12.56 -22.37 7.22
C VAL A 142 11.80 -23.69 7.36
N GLY A 143 11.05 -24.07 6.31
CA GLY A 143 10.24 -25.28 6.29
C GLY A 143 8.82 -25.14 6.88
N PHE A 144 8.41 -23.93 7.27
CA PHE A 144 7.10 -23.64 7.87
C PHE A 144 6.20 -22.75 7.01
N SER A 145 6.59 -22.47 5.77
CA SER A 145 5.74 -21.74 4.84
C SER A 145 4.55 -22.56 4.36
N ASP A 146 3.37 -21.93 4.29
CA ASP A 146 2.19 -22.48 3.63
C ASP A 146 2.33 -22.31 2.10
N ALA A 147 2.79 -23.37 1.44
CA ALA A 147 2.96 -23.38 -0.01
C ALA A 147 1.64 -23.17 -0.77
N GLY A 148 0.50 -23.60 -0.21
CA GLY A 148 -0.81 -23.45 -0.83
C GLY A 148 -1.34 -22.02 -0.74
N LEU A 149 -1.03 -21.29 0.33
CA LEU A 149 -1.31 -19.87 0.43
C LEU A 149 -0.37 -19.07 -0.49
N ILE A 150 0.94 -19.37 -0.51
CA ILE A 150 1.92 -18.69 -1.38
C ILE A 150 1.59 -18.88 -2.85
N SER A 151 1.17 -20.07 -3.27
CA SER A 151 0.83 -20.34 -4.68
C SER A 151 -0.38 -19.54 -5.18
N ARG A 152 -1.18 -18.93 -4.30
CA ARG A 152 -2.24 -18.00 -4.69
C ARG A 152 -1.71 -16.60 -5.03
N ALA A 153 -0.50 -16.26 -4.60
CA ALA A 153 0.14 -14.98 -4.86
C ALA A 153 1.01 -14.98 -6.12
N CYS A 154 1.23 -16.14 -6.75
CA CYS A 154 2.06 -16.27 -7.94
C CYS A 154 1.47 -17.25 -8.97
N SER A 155 1.90 -17.11 -10.21
CA SER A 155 1.67 -18.12 -11.26
C SER A 155 2.50 -19.38 -11.00
N GLU A 156 2.25 -20.44 -11.79
CA GLU A 156 2.97 -21.72 -11.69
C GLU A 156 4.50 -21.59 -11.86
N ASP A 157 4.98 -20.60 -12.62
CA ASP A 157 6.40 -20.29 -12.80
C ASP A 157 6.99 -19.34 -11.74
N GLY A 158 6.17 -18.92 -10.77
CA GLY A 158 6.59 -18.10 -9.62
C GLY A 158 6.58 -16.60 -9.88
N LEU A 159 5.98 -16.11 -10.98
CA LEU A 159 5.73 -14.68 -11.17
C LEU A 159 4.64 -14.22 -10.20
N ILE A 160 4.94 -13.19 -9.40
CA ILE A 160 3.96 -12.60 -8.48
C ILE A 160 2.81 -11.98 -9.27
N LEU A 161 1.57 -12.31 -8.89
CA LEU A 161 0.34 -11.83 -9.52
C LEU A 161 -0.09 -10.46 -8.95
N GLY A 162 0.84 -9.50 -8.95
CA GLY A 162 0.60 -8.14 -8.49
C GLY A 162 -0.22 -7.30 -9.48
N PRO A 163 -0.86 -6.22 -9.02
CA PRO A 163 -1.51 -5.25 -9.89
C PRO A 163 -0.49 -4.40 -10.67
N SER A 164 -0.95 -3.70 -11.71
CA SER A 164 -0.15 -2.72 -12.45
C SER A 164 0.08 -1.44 -11.65
N ARG A 165 -0.85 -1.10 -10.74
CA ARG A 165 -0.76 0.01 -9.80
C ARG A 165 -1.01 -0.48 -8.38
N ALA A 166 -0.26 0.05 -7.42
CA ALA A 166 -0.43 -0.33 -6.02
C ALA A 166 -1.81 0.01 -5.46
N ALA A 167 -2.27 -0.81 -4.51
CA ALA A 167 -3.47 -0.49 -3.76
C ALA A 167 -3.25 0.75 -2.91
N THR A 168 -4.10 1.75 -3.11
CA THR A 168 -4.10 3.00 -2.35
C THR A 168 -5.45 3.22 -1.69
N ALA A 169 -5.45 3.91 -0.55
CA ALA A 169 -6.70 4.31 0.10
C ALA A 169 -7.54 5.16 -0.85
N MET A 170 -8.85 4.88 -0.90
CA MET A 170 -9.77 5.61 -1.77
C MET A 170 -10.08 7.01 -1.22
N ASP A 171 -10.29 7.97 -2.12
CA ASP A 171 -10.47 9.38 -1.77
C ASP A 171 -11.58 9.62 -0.74
N PHE A 172 -12.72 8.93 -0.88
CA PHE A 172 -13.83 9.09 0.06
C PHE A 172 -13.46 8.68 1.50
N THR A 173 -12.54 7.72 1.67
CA THR A 173 -12.04 7.33 3.01
C THR A 173 -11.19 8.43 3.62
N LEU A 174 -10.38 9.12 2.80
CA LEU A 174 -9.55 10.25 3.22
C LEU A 174 -10.39 11.48 3.52
N ILE A 175 -11.37 11.77 2.67
CA ILE A 175 -12.33 12.87 2.85
C ILE A 175 -13.17 12.64 4.10
N GLY A 176 -13.67 11.41 4.29
CA GLY A 176 -14.41 11.03 5.49
C GLY A 176 -13.57 11.21 6.76
N GLU A 177 -12.31 10.82 6.73
CA GLU A 177 -11.37 11.00 7.84
C GLU A 177 -11.04 12.48 8.11
N ALA A 178 -10.79 13.27 7.06
CA ALA A 178 -10.39 14.66 7.17
C ALA A 178 -11.54 15.58 7.59
N PHE A 179 -12.76 15.31 7.11
CA PHE A 179 -13.91 16.23 7.24
C PHE A 179 -15.08 15.66 8.04
N GLY A 180 -14.96 14.44 8.59
CA GLY A 180 -15.98 13.83 9.44
C GLY A 180 -17.32 13.60 8.76
N GLY A 181 -17.34 13.59 7.41
CA GLY A 181 -18.56 13.62 6.60
C GLY A 181 -19.34 14.93 6.76
N GLY A 182 -19.06 15.95 5.93
CA GLY A 182 -19.93 17.12 5.68
C GLY A 182 -20.38 18.00 6.87
N GLY A 183 -20.10 17.65 8.13
CA GLY A 183 -20.75 18.22 9.31
C GLY A 183 -19.83 18.53 10.49
N GLY A 184 -18.52 18.31 10.38
CA GLY A 184 -17.56 18.82 11.38
C GLY A 184 -17.58 18.14 12.75
N GLU A 185 -18.19 16.96 12.91
CA GLU A 185 -18.04 16.15 14.11
C GLU A 185 -16.94 15.10 13.91
N ILE A 186 -15.80 15.28 14.58
CA ILE A 186 -14.73 14.27 14.65
C ILE A 186 -15.27 13.05 15.38
N ARG A 187 -15.67 12.00 14.67
CA ARG A 187 -15.67 10.65 15.21
C ARG A 187 -14.28 10.07 14.97
N ALA A 188 -13.38 10.25 15.93
CA ALA A 188 -12.00 9.75 15.91
C ALA A 188 -11.86 8.20 15.77
N SER A 189 -12.94 7.48 15.49
CA SER A 189 -13.04 6.02 15.59
C SER A 189 -13.30 5.28 14.27
N SER A 190 -13.67 5.94 13.16
CA SER A 190 -13.85 5.25 11.88
C SER A 190 -12.66 5.52 10.95
N ARG A 191 -11.89 4.48 10.67
CA ARG A 191 -10.81 4.46 9.68
C ARG A 191 -11.00 3.25 8.78
N PRO A 192 -12.01 3.26 7.89
CA PRO A 192 -12.23 2.16 6.98
C PRO A 192 -11.02 2.01 6.06
N GLU A 193 -10.59 0.77 5.84
CA GLU A 193 -9.54 0.46 4.88
C GLU A 193 -10.19 -0.05 3.60
N VAL A 194 -10.66 0.88 2.77
CA VAL A 194 -11.14 0.60 1.42
C VAL A 194 -10.12 1.14 0.42
N TRP A 195 -9.48 0.23 -0.29
CA TRP A 195 -8.40 0.53 -1.21
C TRP A 195 -8.73 0.03 -2.62
N ALA A 196 -8.21 0.74 -3.61
CA ALA A 196 -8.31 0.36 -5.00
C ALA A 196 -6.92 0.20 -5.63
N ALA A 197 -6.77 -0.87 -6.41
CA ALA A 197 -5.66 -1.12 -7.32
C ALA A 197 -6.22 -1.42 -8.72
N HIS A 198 -5.36 -1.47 -9.74
CA HIS A 198 -5.78 -1.96 -11.04
C HIS A 198 -4.69 -2.78 -11.73
N SER A 199 -5.10 -3.75 -12.54
CA SER A 199 -4.25 -4.50 -13.46
C SER A 199 -4.61 -4.17 -14.90
N GLU A 200 -3.61 -3.85 -15.69
CA GLU A 200 -3.72 -3.72 -17.14
C GLU A 200 -3.32 -5.07 -17.78
N VAL A 201 -4.27 -5.71 -18.46
CA VAL A 201 -4.06 -7.00 -19.13
C VAL A 201 -4.43 -6.84 -20.60
N GLY A 202 -3.43 -6.56 -21.43
CA GLY A 202 -3.66 -6.23 -22.84
C GLY A 202 -4.38 -4.89 -22.96
N ALA A 203 -5.59 -4.89 -23.52
CA ALA A 203 -6.43 -3.68 -23.64
C ALA A 203 -7.44 -3.53 -22.49
N GLU A 204 -7.54 -4.52 -21.60
CA GLU A 204 -8.51 -4.55 -20.52
C GLU A 204 -7.91 -4.04 -19.21
N VAL A 205 -8.73 -3.33 -18.42
CA VAL A 205 -8.37 -2.87 -17.08
C VAL A 205 -9.25 -3.58 -16.06
N TRP A 206 -8.62 -4.23 -15.10
CA TRP A 206 -9.27 -4.91 -13.98
C TRP A 206 -9.07 -4.08 -12.72
N ILE A 207 -10.16 -3.67 -12.08
CA ILE A 207 -10.11 -2.91 -10.82
C ILE A 207 -10.25 -3.90 -9.66
N HIS A 208 -9.32 -3.82 -8.72
CA HIS A 208 -9.30 -4.64 -7.51
C HIS A 208 -9.66 -3.77 -6.31
N VAL A 209 -10.64 -4.20 -5.52
CA VAL A 209 -11.04 -3.50 -4.31
C VAL A 209 -10.70 -4.39 -3.11
N LEU A 210 -9.88 -3.86 -2.20
CA LEU A 210 -9.69 -4.44 -0.88
C LEU A 210 -10.54 -3.64 0.10
N ALA A 211 -11.43 -4.32 0.81
CA ALA A 211 -12.18 -3.76 1.91
C ALA A 211 -11.89 -4.57 3.16
N ALA A 212 -11.38 -3.91 4.19
CA ALA A 212 -11.06 -4.52 5.48
C ALA A 212 -11.28 -3.50 6.60
N ASP A 213 -11.57 -3.98 7.81
CA ASP A 213 -11.73 -3.12 8.99
C ASP A 213 -12.75 -1.98 8.70
N LEU A 214 -13.95 -2.36 8.22
CA LEU A 214 -15.08 -1.47 7.91
C LEU A 214 -16.00 -1.17 9.12
N GLN A 215 -15.74 -0.13 9.90
CA GLN A 215 -16.53 0.16 11.13
C GLN A 215 -18.04 0.44 10.93
N GLN A 216 -18.48 0.51 9.67
CA GLN A 216 -19.87 0.63 9.26
C GLN A 216 -20.02 0.13 7.81
N PRO A 217 -21.24 -0.26 7.38
CA PRO A 217 -21.50 -0.56 5.98
C PRO A 217 -21.01 0.56 5.08
N THR A 218 -20.17 0.20 4.11
CA THR A 218 -19.54 1.15 3.18
C THR A 218 -20.00 0.83 1.77
N VAL A 219 -20.56 1.83 1.09
CA VAL A 219 -20.93 1.72 -0.33
C VAL A 219 -19.77 2.24 -1.15
N VAL A 220 -19.30 1.43 -2.10
CA VAL A 220 -18.33 1.84 -3.11
C VAL A 220 -19.07 1.93 -4.43
N GLU A 221 -19.18 3.14 -4.97
CA GLU A 221 -19.76 3.35 -6.28
C GLU A 221 -18.69 3.26 -7.35
N LEU A 222 -19.11 2.91 -8.58
CA LEU A 222 -18.19 2.89 -9.72
C LEU A 222 -17.48 4.24 -9.93
N ARG A 223 -18.16 5.36 -9.63
CA ARG A 223 -17.54 6.70 -9.71
C ARG A 223 -16.36 6.85 -8.76
N ASP A 224 -16.39 6.20 -7.60
CA ASP A 224 -15.33 6.25 -6.59
C ASP A 224 -14.10 5.48 -7.10
N LEU A 225 -14.32 4.39 -7.84
CA LEU A 225 -13.25 3.60 -8.46
C LEU A 225 -12.60 4.31 -9.65
N LEU A 226 -13.36 5.14 -10.35
CA LEU A 226 -12.91 5.90 -11.52
C LEU A 226 -12.43 7.33 -11.15
N ASN A 227 -12.46 7.70 -9.87
CA ASN A 227 -12.18 9.05 -9.39
C ASN A 227 -12.93 10.14 -10.18
N VAL A 228 -14.22 9.93 -10.42
CA VAL A 228 -15.09 10.90 -11.11
C VAL A 228 -15.77 11.80 -10.06
N PRO A 229 -15.49 13.12 -10.04
CA PRO A 229 -16.09 14.05 -9.06
C PRO A 229 -17.62 14.12 -9.15
N ASN A 230 -18.29 14.38 -8.02
CA ASN A 230 -19.75 14.51 -7.93
C ASN A 230 -20.30 15.73 -8.67
N ASP A 231 -19.52 16.81 -8.67
CA ASP A 231 -19.81 18.03 -9.37
C ASP A 231 -18.76 18.12 -10.49
N GLY A 232 -19.15 18.46 -11.72
CA GLY A 232 -18.19 18.94 -12.71
C GLY A 232 -17.32 20.07 -12.12
N PRO A 233 -16.27 20.54 -12.81
CA PRO A 233 -15.34 21.54 -12.25
C PRO A 233 -16.11 22.61 -11.48
N PHE A 234 -15.65 22.94 -10.27
CA PHE A 234 -16.21 24.03 -9.47
C PHE A 234 -16.23 25.29 -10.34
N TRP A 235 -17.38 25.57 -10.97
CA TRP A 235 -17.59 26.76 -11.76
C TRP A 235 -17.76 27.89 -10.76
N ASP A 236 -16.65 28.54 -10.40
CA ASP A 236 -16.75 29.92 -9.93
C ASP A 236 -17.22 30.74 -11.14
N SER A 237 -18.48 31.17 -11.13
CA SER A 237 -19.11 31.88 -12.24
C SER A 237 -18.46 33.22 -12.57
N ASP A 238 -17.51 33.67 -11.75
CA ASP A 238 -16.83 34.95 -11.87
C ASP A 238 -15.39 34.83 -12.45
N TRP A 239 -14.95 33.64 -12.84
CA TRP A 239 -13.61 33.43 -13.41
C TRP A 239 -13.64 33.42 -14.96
N GLU A 240 -13.35 34.58 -15.58
CA GLU A 240 -13.29 34.76 -17.06
C GLU A 240 -11.99 34.23 -17.70
N GLY A 241 -11.50 33.06 -17.28
CA GLY A 241 -10.37 32.41 -17.92
C GLY A 241 -10.74 31.03 -18.43
N GLU A 242 -11.04 30.94 -19.72
CA GLU A 242 -10.86 29.69 -20.45
C GLU A 242 -9.37 29.35 -20.40
N GLU A 243 -8.98 28.29 -19.68
CA GLU A 243 -7.85 27.40 -20.04
C GLU A 243 -7.70 26.27 -19.01
N ASP A 244 -8.09 25.06 -19.45
CA ASP A 244 -7.54 23.75 -19.09
C ASP A 244 -7.05 23.50 -17.65
N PHE A 245 -7.96 23.44 -16.67
CA PHE A 245 -7.69 22.66 -15.46
C PHE A 245 -7.87 21.16 -15.77
N ALA A 246 -6.81 20.55 -16.30
CA ALA A 246 -6.68 19.10 -16.33
C ALA A 246 -6.49 18.61 -14.89
N TYR A 247 -7.59 18.28 -14.20
CA TYR A 247 -7.48 17.38 -13.07
C TYR A 247 -6.83 16.10 -13.57
N VAL A 248 -5.80 15.62 -12.87
CA VAL A 248 -5.31 14.23 -13.01
C VAL A 248 -6.35 13.31 -12.37
N ALA A 249 -7.61 13.41 -12.79
CA ALA A 249 -8.49 12.27 -12.74
C ALA A 249 -7.91 11.31 -13.77
N TYR A 250 -7.70 10.04 -13.40
CA TYR A 250 -7.50 9.00 -14.39
C TYR A 250 -8.75 9.00 -15.28
N ARG A 251 -8.74 9.79 -16.37
CA ARG A 251 -9.66 9.60 -17.47
C ARG A 251 -9.25 8.26 -18.06
N ALA A 252 -9.83 7.18 -17.53
CA ALA A 252 -10.00 5.96 -18.29
C ALA A 252 -10.93 6.33 -19.45
N ALA A 253 -10.37 6.93 -20.50
CA ALA A 253 -11.10 7.54 -21.62
C ALA A 253 -11.92 6.51 -22.44
N ALA A 254 -11.92 5.25 -22.01
CA ALA A 254 -12.59 4.12 -22.64
C ALA A 254 -13.32 3.21 -21.62
N PHE A 255 -13.60 3.66 -20.39
CA PHE A 255 -14.35 2.82 -19.45
C PHE A 255 -15.83 2.73 -19.86
N ASP A 256 -16.26 1.57 -20.34
CA ASP A 256 -17.66 1.25 -20.59
C ASP A 256 -18.28 0.58 -19.35
N PRO A 257 -19.11 1.30 -18.56
CA PRO A 257 -19.76 0.71 -17.39
C PRO A 257 -20.71 -0.43 -17.73
N ALA A 258 -21.21 -0.53 -18.96
CA ALA A 258 -22.07 -1.62 -19.39
C ALA A 258 -21.29 -2.95 -19.59
N GLY A 259 -19.96 -2.88 -19.71
CA GLY A 259 -19.07 -4.05 -19.80
C GLY A 259 -18.48 -4.49 -18.45
N ALA A 260 -18.75 -3.75 -17.37
CA ALA A 260 -18.19 -4.06 -16.06
C ALA A 260 -18.79 -5.36 -15.47
N THR A 261 -17.93 -6.32 -15.15
CA THR A 261 -18.32 -7.54 -14.42
C THR A 261 -17.77 -7.46 -13.01
N ILE A 262 -18.66 -7.46 -12.01
CA ILE A 262 -18.25 -7.57 -10.61
C ILE A 262 -18.00 -9.05 -10.31
N VAL A 263 -16.76 -9.38 -9.97
CA VAL A 263 -16.38 -10.72 -9.49
C VAL A 263 -16.11 -10.61 -8.00
N GLU A 264 -17.07 -11.08 -7.20
CA GLU A 264 -16.87 -11.20 -5.75
C GLU A 264 -16.10 -12.50 -5.46
N LEU A 265 -14.89 -12.37 -4.94
CA LEU A 265 -14.15 -13.49 -4.38
C LEU A 265 -14.69 -13.77 -2.97
N GLY A 266 -15.83 -14.46 -2.89
CA GLY A 266 -16.42 -14.88 -1.62
C GLY A 266 -15.51 -15.85 -0.85
N ARG A 267 -15.58 -15.80 0.49
CA ARG A 267 -14.98 -16.82 1.36
C ARG A 267 -15.97 -17.99 1.50
N ASP A 268 -15.56 -19.19 1.09
CA ASP A 268 -16.19 -20.42 1.54
C ASP A 268 -15.81 -20.68 3.01
N GLY A 269 -16.77 -20.55 3.93
CA GLY A 269 -16.83 -21.40 5.14
C GLY A 269 -15.92 -21.12 6.34
N LEU A 270 -15.83 -19.89 6.84
CA LEU A 270 -15.30 -19.62 8.19
C LEU A 270 -16.33 -18.83 9.02
N GLU A 271 -17.20 -19.54 9.74
CA GLU A 271 -17.92 -18.97 10.87
C GLU A 271 -16.89 -18.64 11.97
N LEU A 272 -16.74 -17.36 12.28
CA LEU A 272 -15.93 -16.90 13.41
C LEU A 272 -16.86 -16.73 14.62
N ASP A 273 -16.59 -17.49 15.67
CA ASP A 273 -17.32 -17.49 16.93
C ASP A 273 -17.21 -16.11 17.60
N ASP A 274 -18.36 -15.54 17.99
CA ASP A 274 -18.62 -14.15 18.42
C ASP A 274 -17.91 -13.72 19.74
N ALA A 275 -16.89 -14.45 20.19
CA ALA A 275 -16.41 -14.40 21.57
C ALA A 275 -15.16 -13.53 21.84
N SER A 276 -14.58 -12.86 20.84
CA SER A 276 -13.47 -11.93 21.05
C SER A 276 -13.90 -10.49 20.80
N GLY A 277 -14.07 -9.71 21.88
CA GLY A 277 -14.40 -8.28 21.82
C GLY A 277 -13.39 -7.43 21.03
N PRO A 278 -13.51 -6.10 21.13
CA PRO A 278 -13.91 -5.14 20.08
C PRO A 278 -13.25 -5.26 18.68
N LEU A 279 -12.97 -6.47 18.21
CA LEU A 279 -12.46 -6.79 16.86
C LEU A 279 -13.43 -7.76 16.12
N GLY A 280 -14.69 -7.81 16.57
CA GLY A 280 -15.68 -8.84 16.20
C GLY A 280 -16.61 -8.49 15.04
N HIS A 281 -16.39 -7.40 14.33
CA HIS A 281 -17.12 -7.10 13.10
C HIS A 281 -16.07 -6.71 12.05
N GLU A 282 -16.24 -7.21 10.81
CA GLU A 282 -15.71 -6.67 9.53
C GLU A 282 -15.06 -7.71 8.60
N LEU A 283 -15.92 -8.30 7.76
CA LEU A 283 -15.84 -8.09 6.30
C LEU A 283 -16.88 -7.03 5.93
#